data_AF-A0A6N8SGS6-F1
#
_entry.id   AF-A0A6N8SGS6-F1
#
_cell.length_a   1.000
_cell.length_b   1.000
_cell.length_c   1.000
_cell.angle_alpha   90.00
_cell.angle_beta   90.00
_cell.angle_gamma   90.00
#
_symmetry.space_group_name_H-M   'P 1'
#
loop_
_entity.id
_entity.type
_entity.pdbx_description
1 polymer ?
#
loop_
_entity_poly.entity_id
_entity_poly.type
_entity_poly.pdbx_seq_one_letter_code
_entity_poly.pdbx_strand_id
1 'polypeptide(L)'
;MATNATAIDQIKTLKNDAAKLGTFHEWFAETFADKAHHDKQAFGFGVGTGEYFAFKSSVWFYAYCGQYGSSSVYSQLSVQDSKAVNAAFTKALNRHQKLIFQTMAEIMTDEATKLRDQAQKEVSALQSMLHDLDTPQTSEAT
;
A
#
# COMPACT_ATOMS: atom_id res chain seq x y z
N MET A 1 19.81 -2.28 10.55
CA MET A 1 19.26 -0.92 10.65
C MET A 1 19.19 -0.37 9.24
N ALA A 2 17.99 -0.16 8.70
CA ALA A 2 17.83 0.54 7.42
C ALA A 2 18.32 1.98 7.61
N THR A 3 19.18 2.50 6.74
CA THR A 3 19.77 3.83 6.88
C THR A 3 18.72 4.91 6.57
N ASN A 4 18.81 6.09 7.19
CA ASN A 4 17.84 7.20 7.01
C ASN A 4 17.57 7.58 5.54
N ALA A 5 18.55 7.38 4.65
CA ALA A 5 18.37 7.56 3.20
C ALA A 5 17.29 6.60 2.63
N THR A 6 17.29 5.34 3.05
CA THR A 6 16.31 4.34 2.62
C THR A 6 14.89 4.65 3.11
N ALA A 7 14.75 5.22 4.31
CA ALA A 7 13.45 5.63 4.84
C ALA A 7 12.84 6.81 4.05
N ILE A 8 13.66 7.82 3.72
CA ILE A 8 13.21 8.97 2.91
C ILE A 8 12.82 8.51 1.50
N ASP A 9 13.58 7.61 0.88
CA ASP A 9 13.28 7.10 -0.45
C ASP A 9 12.02 6.22 -0.45
N GLN A 10 11.78 5.46 0.62
CA GLN A 10 10.52 4.74 0.80
C GLN A 10 9.32 5.69 0.92
N ILE A 11 9.44 6.77 1.71
CA ILE A 11 8.39 7.80 1.83
C ILE A 11 8.07 8.43 0.47
N LYS A 12 9.10 8.79 -0.31
CA LYS A 12 8.92 9.36 -1.65
C LYS A 12 8.21 8.37 -2.58
N THR A 13 8.62 7.11 -2.55
CA THR A 13 8.03 6.04 -3.37
C THR A 13 6.54 5.88 -3.05
N LEU A 14 6.19 5.74 -1.76
CA LEU A 14 4.80 5.60 -1.32
C LEU A 14 3.94 6.78 -1.75
N LYS A 15 4.44 8.01 -1.58
CA LYS A 15 3.71 9.22 -2.01
C LYS A 15 3.51 9.29 -3.51
N ASN A 16 4.54 8.94 -4.29
CA ASN A 16 4.46 8.95 -5.75
C ASN A 16 3.44 7.92 -6.25
N ASP A 17 3.48 6.70 -5.72
CA ASP A 17 2.58 5.65 -6.14
C ASP A 17 1.14 5.89 -5.67
N ALA A 18 0.95 6.47 -4.47
CA ALA A 18 -0.34 6.95 -4.01
C ALA A 18 -0.95 7.99 -4.97
N ALA A 19 -0.15 8.98 -5.39
CA ALA A 19 -0.62 9.99 -6.34
C ALA A 19 -1.02 9.37 -7.68
N LYS A 20 -0.19 8.48 -8.24
CA LYS A 20 -0.50 7.77 -9.49
C LYS A 20 -1.79 6.96 -9.39
N LEU A 21 -1.98 6.21 -8.30
CA LEU A 21 -3.18 5.40 -8.10
C LEU A 21 -4.43 6.28 -7.95
N GLY A 22 -4.32 7.36 -7.18
CA GLY A 22 -5.43 8.29 -6.92
C GLY A 22 -5.95 8.99 -8.18
N THR A 23 -5.08 9.29 -9.14
CA THR A 23 -5.46 10.00 -10.37
C THR A 23 -5.54 9.09 -11.61
N PHE A 24 -5.27 7.79 -11.48
CA PHE A 24 -5.11 6.88 -12.62
C PHE A 24 -6.32 6.90 -13.57
N HIS A 25 -7.54 6.79 -13.06
CA HIS A 25 -8.73 6.68 -13.90
C HIS A 25 -9.02 7.94 -14.70
N GLU A 26 -8.78 9.12 -14.12
CA GLU A 26 -8.93 10.41 -14.78
C GLU A 26 -7.83 10.58 -15.83
N TRP A 27 -6.58 10.38 -15.42
CA TRP A 27 -5.43 10.43 -16.33
C TRP A 27 -5.58 9.49 -17.52
N PHE A 28 -6.01 8.26 -17.29
CA PHE A 28 -6.18 7.27 -18.36
C PHE A 28 -7.30 7.69 -19.32
N ALA A 29 -8.43 8.14 -18.79
CA ALA A 29 -9.57 8.60 -19.60
C ALA A 29 -9.21 9.80 -20.47
N GLU A 30 -8.43 10.75 -19.94
CA GLU A 30 -7.99 11.95 -20.67
C GLU A 30 -6.90 11.63 -21.70
N THR A 31 -5.86 10.91 -21.28
CA THR A 31 -4.66 10.64 -22.10
C THR A 31 -4.98 9.75 -23.29
N PHE A 32 -5.84 8.74 -23.08
CA PHE A 32 -6.11 7.73 -24.08
C PHE A 32 -7.50 7.87 -24.73
N ALA A 33 -8.16 9.03 -24.57
CA ALA A 33 -9.42 9.33 -25.25
C ALA A 33 -9.28 9.28 -26.80
N ASP A 34 -8.12 9.66 -27.32
CA ASP A 34 -7.86 9.69 -28.76
C ASP A 34 -7.56 8.30 -29.32
N LYS A 35 -8.58 7.71 -29.96
CA LYS A 35 -8.49 6.41 -30.60
C LYS A 35 -7.76 6.42 -31.94
N ALA A 36 -7.45 7.59 -32.51
CA ALA A 36 -6.67 7.67 -33.75
C ALA A 36 -5.19 7.32 -33.51
N HIS A 37 -4.69 7.58 -32.29
CA HIS A 37 -3.30 7.34 -31.91
C HIS A 37 -3.11 6.13 -30.98
N HIS A 38 -4.20 5.62 -30.40
CA HIS A 38 -4.16 4.52 -29.43
C HIS A 38 -5.19 3.44 -29.78
N ASP A 39 -4.74 2.39 -30.47
CA ASP A 39 -5.60 1.30 -31.00
C ASP A 39 -5.83 0.15 -30.01
N LYS A 40 -4.99 0.01 -28.97
CA LYS A 40 -5.07 -1.06 -27.96
C LYS A 40 -5.01 -0.52 -26.55
N GLN A 41 -6.15 -0.58 -25.87
CA GLN A 41 -6.31 -0.07 -24.51
C GLN A 41 -7.18 -1.02 -23.69
N ALA A 42 -6.66 -1.44 -22.55
CA ALA A 42 -7.43 -2.17 -21.56
C ALA A 42 -6.77 -2.00 -20.18
N PHE A 43 -7.58 -1.90 -19.15
CA PHE A 43 -7.13 -1.97 -17.76
C PHE A 43 -8.16 -2.74 -16.95
N GLY A 44 -7.72 -3.44 -15.91
CA GLY A 44 -8.59 -4.24 -15.06
C GLY A 44 -7.85 -5.33 -14.31
N PHE A 45 -8.48 -5.81 -13.25
CA PHE A 45 -7.99 -6.99 -12.53
C PHE A 45 -8.20 -8.24 -13.40
N GLY A 46 -7.13 -9.00 -13.60
CA GLY A 46 -7.15 -10.23 -14.40
C GLY A 46 -7.30 -10.00 -15.91
N VAL A 47 -6.97 -8.82 -16.41
CA VAL A 47 -7.01 -8.47 -17.84
C VAL A 47 -5.59 -8.52 -18.42
N GLY A 48 -5.47 -8.98 -19.68
CA GLY A 48 -4.21 -8.99 -20.44
C GLY A 48 -3.40 -10.28 -20.29
N THR A 49 -2.28 -10.34 -21.01
CA THR A 49 -1.24 -11.35 -20.82
C THR A 49 -0.33 -10.91 -19.66
N GLY A 50 0.30 -11.86 -18.98
CA GLY A 50 1.08 -11.63 -17.75
C GLY A 50 2.34 -10.75 -17.88
N GLU A 51 2.47 -9.98 -18.95
CA GLU A 51 3.61 -9.11 -19.27
C GLU A 51 3.31 -7.63 -18.99
N TYR A 52 2.03 -7.25 -18.82
CA TYR A 52 1.61 -5.85 -18.67
C TYR A 52 1.00 -5.52 -17.29
N PHE A 53 1.37 -6.26 -16.23
CA PHE A 53 0.85 -6.00 -14.89
C PHE A 53 1.56 -4.81 -14.23
N ALA A 54 0.80 -3.85 -13.70
CA ALA A 54 1.33 -2.82 -12.81
C ALA A 54 1.69 -3.39 -11.43
N PHE A 55 0.88 -4.34 -10.95
CA PHE A 55 1.13 -5.12 -9.73
C PHE A 55 0.38 -6.45 -9.80
N LYS A 56 0.84 -7.43 -9.01
CA LYS A 56 0.19 -8.74 -8.87
C LYS A 56 0.07 -9.07 -7.39
N SER A 57 -1.13 -9.45 -6.96
CA SER A 57 -1.40 -9.87 -5.58
C SER A 57 -2.05 -11.25 -5.57
N SER A 58 -1.74 -12.03 -4.54
CA SER A 58 -2.36 -13.31 -4.27
C SER A 58 -3.24 -13.17 -3.03
N VAL A 59 -4.54 -13.05 -3.24
CA VAL A 59 -5.53 -12.80 -2.18
C VAL A 59 -6.44 -14.01 -2.05
N TRP A 60 -6.68 -14.44 -0.81
CA TRP A 60 -7.60 -15.51 -0.48
C TRP A 60 -8.49 -15.10 0.70
N PHE A 61 -9.74 -15.54 0.69
CA PHE A 61 -10.65 -15.37 1.81
C PHE A 61 -10.72 -16.67 2.60
N TYR A 62 -10.37 -16.61 3.88
CA TYR A 62 -10.49 -17.71 4.83
C TYR A 62 -11.40 -17.31 5.98
N ALA A 63 -12.34 -18.18 6.33
CA ALA A 63 -13.14 -18.07 7.54
C ALA A 63 -13.08 -19.42 8.26
N TYR A 64 -12.42 -19.48 9.41
CA TYR A 64 -12.30 -20.69 10.22
C TYR A 64 -12.59 -20.39 11.68
N CYS A 65 -13.06 -21.41 12.41
CA CYS A 65 -13.27 -21.34 13.85
C CYS A 65 -12.69 -22.60 14.50
N GLY A 66 -12.06 -22.43 15.66
CA GLY A 66 -11.59 -23.51 16.52
C GLY A 66 -12.33 -23.49 17.85
N GLN A 67 -12.21 -24.56 18.63
CA GLN A 67 -12.79 -24.66 19.96
C GLN A 67 -11.70 -24.66 21.02
N TYR A 68 -11.96 -24.01 22.16
CA TYR A 68 -11.01 -23.99 23.28
C TYR A 68 -10.70 -25.42 23.75
N GLY A 69 -9.41 -25.73 23.93
CA GLY A 69 -8.94 -27.07 24.30
C GLY A 69 -8.81 -28.06 23.13
N SER A 70 -9.05 -27.64 21.89
CA SER A 70 -8.87 -28.46 20.67
C SER A 70 -7.89 -27.81 19.69
N SER A 71 -7.09 -28.62 18.99
CA SER A 71 -6.24 -28.17 17.87
C SER A 71 -6.96 -28.18 16.52
N SER A 72 -8.21 -28.66 16.48
CA SER A 72 -9.00 -28.73 15.25
C SER A 72 -9.58 -27.37 14.87
N VAL A 73 -9.53 -27.06 13.57
CA VAL A 73 -10.17 -25.89 12.97
C VAL A 73 -11.13 -26.34 11.87
N TYR A 74 -12.26 -25.66 11.76
CA TYR A 74 -13.27 -25.94 10.75
C TYR A 74 -13.55 -24.71 9.92
N SER A 75 -13.65 -24.89 8.59
CA SER A 75 -14.08 -23.80 7.71
C SER A 75 -15.52 -23.42 8.03
N GLN A 76 -15.76 -22.13 8.17
CA GLN A 76 -17.07 -21.55 8.46
C GLN A 76 -17.77 -21.10 7.18
N LEU A 77 -17.02 -20.93 6.08
CA LEU A 77 -17.57 -20.63 4.77
C LEU A 77 -16.97 -21.59 3.74
N SER A 78 -17.85 -22.36 3.10
CA SER A 78 -17.50 -23.21 1.96
C SER A 78 -18.39 -22.88 0.78
N VAL A 79 -17.79 -22.84 -0.40
CA VAL A 79 -18.48 -22.56 -1.66
C VAL A 79 -18.40 -23.80 -2.55
N GLN A 80 -19.51 -24.16 -3.19
CA GLN A 80 -19.57 -25.36 -4.03
C GLN A 80 -18.89 -25.16 -5.40
N ASP A 81 -19.01 -23.96 -5.96
CA ASP A 81 -18.38 -23.58 -7.23
C ASP A 81 -17.35 -22.47 -7.01
N SER A 82 -16.12 -22.86 -6.68
CA SER A 82 -15.01 -21.93 -6.47
C SER A 82 -14.66 -21.15 -7.74
N LYS A 83 -14.92 -21.71 -8.94
CA LYS A 83 -14.66 -21.04 -10.21
C LYS A 83 -15.63 -19.88 -10.41
N ALA A 84 -16.93 -20.10 -10.16
CA ALA A 84 -17.94 -19.04 -10.24
C ALA A 84 -17.68 -17.93 -9.23
N VAL A 85 -17.29 -18.28 -7.99
CA VAL A 85 -16.95 -17.29 -6.95
C VAL A 85 -15.71 -16.48 -7.32
N ASN A 86 -14.65 -17.11 -7.82
CA ASN A 86 -13.45 -16.40 -8.29
C ASN A 86 -13.77 -15.46 -9.46
N ALA A 87 -14.62 -15.89 -10.40
CA ALA A 87 -15.06 -15.03 -11.50
C ALA A 87 -15.90 -13.84 -11.00
N ALA A 88 -16.78 -14.06 -10.02
CA ALA A 88 -17.57 -13.00 -9.39
C ALA A 88 -16.67 -12.02 -8.61
N PHE A 89 -15.66 -12.52 -7.90
CA PHE A 89 -14.68 -11.70 -7.18
C PHE A 89 -13.91 -10.79 -8.13
N THR A 90 -13.36 -11.32 -9.24
CA THR A 90 -12.68 -10.50 -10.25
C THR A 90 -13.62 -9.44 -10.84
N LYS A 91 -14.89 -9.76 -11.08
CA LYS A 91 -15.89 -8.76 -11.54
C LYS A 91 -16.15 -7.70 -10.48
N ALA A 92 -16.22 -8.06 -9.20
CA ALA A 92 -16.40 -7.13 -8.09
C ALA A 92 -15.19 -6.18 -7.96
N LEU A 93 -13.97 -6.71 -8.05
CA LEU A 93 -12.75 -5.88 -8.06
C LEU A 93 -12.78 -4.84 -9.19
N ASN A 94 -13.16 -5.25 -10.41
CA ASN A 94 -13.27 -4.33 -11.54
C ASN A 94 -14.42 -3.32 -11.37
N ARG A 95 -15.57 -3.73 -10.83
CA ARG A 95 -16.70 -2.83 -10.55
C ARG A 95 -16.33 -1.74 -9.53
N HIS A 96 -15.51 -2.08 -8.54
CA HIS A 96 -15.10 -1.16 -7.47
C HIS A 96 -13.68 -0.62 -7.64
N GLN A 97 -13.09 -0.73 -8.84
CA GLN A 97 -11.68 -0.43 -9.06
C GLN A 97 -11.29 1.00 -8.65
N LYS A 98 -12.14 2.00 -8.95
CA LYS A 98 -11.91 3.40 -8.54
C LYS A 98 -11.77 3.52 -7.02
N LEU A 99 -12.72 2.95 -6.28
CA LEU A 99 -12.71 2.95 -4.82
C LEU A 99 -11.47 2.21 -4.29
N ILE A 100 -11.14 1.05 -4.84
CA ILE A 100 -9.96 0.28 -4.43
C ILE A 100 -8.68 1.11 -4.63
N PHE A 101 -8.52 1.77 -5.78
CA PHE A 101 -7.33 2.58 -6.07
C PHE A 101 -7.25 3.80 -5.15
N GLN A 102 -8.37 4.46 -4.89
CA GLN A 102 -8.44 5.57 -3.94
C GLN A 102 -8.05 5.10 -2.52
N THR A 103 -8.62 4.00 -2.04
CA THR A 103 -8.28 3.43 -0.73
C THR A 103 -6.83 2.99 -0.66
N MET A 104 -6.25 2.44 -1.73
CA MET A 104 -4.82 2.12 -1.78
C MET A 104 -3.97 3.39 -1.65
N ALA A 105 -4.34 4.47 -2.34
CA ALA A 105 -3.62 5.75 -2.25
C ALA A 105 -3.68 6.35 -0.84
N GLU A 106 -4.83 6.28 -0.17
CA GLU A 106 -5.02 6.70 1.22
C GLU A 106 -4.10 5.88 2.16
N ILE A 107 -4.15 4.55 2.07
CA ILE A 107 -3.32 3.65 2.89
C ILE A 107 -1.82 3.96 2.69
N MET A 108 -1.37 4.14 1.44
CA MET A 108 0.03 4.47 1.15
C MET A 108 0.44 5.84 1.69
N THR A 109 -0.46 6.82 1.65
CA THR A 109 -0.23 8.16 2.19
C THR A 109 -0.12 8.15 3.72
N ASP A 110 -0.98 7.38 4.38
CA ASP A 110 -0.95 7.20 5.84
C ASP A 110 0.35 6.53 6.27
N GLU A 111 0.79 5.49 5.56
CA GLU A 111 2.05 4.82 5.84
C GLU A 111 3.25 5.75 5.64
N ALA A 112 3.27 6.52 4.56
CA ALA A 112 4.31 7.53 4.33
C ALA A 112 4.34 8.59 5.44
N THR A 113 3.18 8.96 5.98
CA THR A 113 3.05 9.91 7.09
C THR A 113 3.61 9.33 8.38
N LYS A 114 3.30 8.08 8.71
CA LYS A 114 3.87 7.38 9.88
C LYS A 114 5.39 7.29 9.81
N LEU A 115 5.94 6.93 8.64
CA LEU A 115 7.39 6.85 8.42
C LEU A 115 8.05 8.23 8.58
N ARG A 116 7.43 9.29 8.06
CA ARG A 116 7.92 10.66 8.24
C ARG A 116 7.95 11.03 9.73
N ASP A 117 6.87 10.75 10.45
CA ASP A 117 6.76 11.11 11.87
C ASP A 117 7.78 10.37 12.72
N GLN A 118 8.06 9.10 12.38
CA GLN A 118 9.12 8.33 13.00
C GLN A 118 10.50 8.94 12.70
N ALA A 119 10.81 9.23 11.44
CA ALA A 119 12.08 9.85 11.05
C ALA A 119 12.27 11.23 11.71
N GLN A 120 11.19 12.02 11.85
CA GLN A 120 11.23 13.32 12.51
C GLN A 120 11.58 13.18 13.99
N LYS A 121 11.00 12.20 14.70
CA LYS A 121 11.34 11.93 16.11
C LYS A 121 12.81 11.56 16.27
N GLU A 122 13.34 10.72 15.36
CA GLU A 122 14.74 10.32 15.39
C GLU A 122 15.69 11.51 15.18
N VAL A 123 15.39 12.38 14.19
CA VAL A 123 16.17 13.60 13.95
C VAL A 123 16.13 14.52 15.16
N SER A 124 14.95 14.74 15.76
CA SER A 124 14.82 15.59 16.93
C SER A 124 15.56 15.03 18.15
N ALA A 125 15.54 13.71 18.35
CA ALA A 125 16.31 13.06 19.42
C ALA A 125 17.83 13.25 19.22
N LEU A 126 18.32 13.05 17.98
CA LEU A 126 19.74 13.25 17.65
C LEU A 126 20.17 14.72 17.82
N GLN A 127 19.33 15.67 17.41
CA GLN A 127 19.58 17.09 17.63
C GLN A 127 19.64 17.45 19.11
N SER A 128 18.76 16.87 19.94
CA SER A 128 18.80 17.05 21.39
C SER A 128 20.10 16.51 21.98
N MET A 129 20.51 15.30 21.59
CA MET A 129 21.77 14.70 22.05
C MET A 129 22.99 15.54 21.66
N LEU A 130 23.01 16.10 20.44
CA LEU A 130 24.09 16.99 20.01
C LEU A 130 24.10 18.30 20.82
N HIS A 131 22.93 18.89 21.05
CA HIS A 131 22.80 20.09 21.89
C HIS A 131 23.31 19.85 23.33
N ASP A 132 22.99 18.69 23.92
CA ASP A 132 23.45 18.32 25.27
C ASP A 132 24.97 18.16 25.35
N LEU A 133 25.64 17.78 24.25
CA LEU A 133 27.10 17.69 24.16
C LEU A 133 27.77 19.07 23.99
N ASP A 134 27.12 19.98 23.26
CA ASP A 134 27.62 21.34 23.03
C ASP A 134 27.36 22.28 24.22
N THR A 135 26.49 21.89 25.16
CA THR A 135 26.25 22.64 26.38
C THR A 135 27.39 22.35 27.38
N PRO A 136 28.20 23.34 27.79
CA PRO A 136 29.30 23.10 28.72
C PRO A 136 28.75 22.52 30.02
N GLN A 137 29.25 21.36 30.45
CA GLN A 137 29.00 20.85 31.79
C GLN A 137 29.62 21.83 32.79
N THR A 138 28.83 22.76 33.31
CA THR A 138 29.16 23.48 34.54
C THR A 138 29.18 22.46 35.67
N SER A 139 30.37 21.88 35.88
CA SER A 139 30.78 21.22 37.11
C SER A 139 30.68 22.26 38.24
N GLU A 140 29.51 22.35 38.89
CA GLU A 140 29.40 23.00 40.19
C GLU A 140 30.14 22.12 41.21
N ALA A 141 31.41 22.45 41.43
CA ALA A 141 32.14 22.05 42.60
C ALA A 141 31.69 22.94 43.76
N THR A 142 30.88 22.40 44.68
CA THR A 142 30.83 22.80 46.10
C THR A 142 30.25 21.69 46.94
#